data_AF-A0A523G0G9-F1
#
_entry.id   AF-A0A523G0G9-F1
#
_cell.length_a   1.000
_cell.length_b   1.000
_cell.length_c   1.000
_cell.angle_alpha   90.00
_cell.angle_beta   90.00
_cell.angle_gamma   90.00
#
_symmetry.space_group_name_H-M   'P 1'
#
loop_
_entity.id
_entity.type
_entity.pdbx_description
1 polymer ?
#
loop_
_entity_poly.entity_id
_entity_poly.type
_entity_poly.pdbx_seq_one_letter_code
_entity_poly.pdbx_strand_id
1 'polypeptide(L)'
;MAWADGPDGCAFNGIDLYGDVEIVTSFPDVKVQIVTSFPDLNVQMVDSLPDSCGLWKIVTSLPDFKIQYVDRFPDIKIQFVDSFPGLP
;
A
#
# COMPACT_ATOMS: atom_id res chain seq x y z
N MET A 1 -6.63 -26.94 -0.98
CA MET A 1 -5.37 -26.75 -1.73
C MET A 1 -5.65 -25.84 -2.91
N ALA A 2 -5.30 -24.57 -2.79
CA ALA A 2 -5.00 -23.69 -3.92
C ALA A 2 -3.67 -23.04 -3.52
N TRP A 3 -2.67 -23.20 -4.36
CA TRP A 3 -1.29 -22.85 -4.11
C TRP A 3 -1.12 -21.42 -4.62
N ALA A 4 -0.77 -20.48 -3.74
CA ALA A 4 -0.44 -19.11 -4.11
C ALA A 4 1.02 -19.09 -4.58
N ASP A 5 1.23 -19.14 -5.90
CA ASP A 5 2.52 -19.31 -6.56
C ASP A 5 2.76 -18.06 -7.44
N GLY A 6 3.20 -16.97 -6.79
CA GLY A 6 3.44 -15.64 -7.39
C GLY A 6 2.60 -14.54 -6.73
N PRO A 7 2.88 -13.23 -6.91
CA PRO A 7 2.07 -12.15 -6.31
C PRO A 7 0.68 -12.17 -6.94
N ASP A 8 -0.23 -12.95 -6.37
CA ASP A 8 -1.62 -13.10 -6.77
C ASP A 8 -2.43 -11.87 -6.33
N GLY A 9 -2.04 -10.70 -6.85
CA GLY A 9 -2.83 -9.46 -6.86
C GLY A 9 -2.52 -8.49 -5.72
N CYS A 10 -1.42 -7.74 -5.79
CA CYS A 10 -1.26 -6.50 -5.01
C CYS A 10 -1.60 -6.57 -3.50
N ALA A 11 -1.17 -7.62 -2.81
CA ALA A 11 -1.50 -7.82 -1.41
C ALA A 11 -0.26 -8.11 -0.57
N PHE A 12 -0.27 -7.68 0.69
CA PHE A 12 0.74 -7.99 1.69
C PHE A 12 0.07 -8.68 2.88
N ASN A 13 0.48 -9.91 3.21
CA ASN A 13 -0.10 -10.69 4.31
C ASN A 13 -1.65 -10.79 4.27
N GLY A 14 -2.23 -10.83 3.07
CA GLY A 14 -3.69 -10.87 2.87
C GLY A 14 -4.39 -9.52 2.95
N ILE A 15 -3.64 -8.42 3.03
CA ILE A 15 -4.15 -7.05 2.95
C ILE A 15 -3.95 -6.54 1.53
N ASP A 16 -5.04 -6.18 0.86
CA ASP A 16 -4.99 -5.52 -0.44
C ASP A 16 -4.31 -4.15 -0.30
N LEU A 17 -3.31 -3.87 -1.13
CA LEU A 17 -2.51 -2.64 -1.08
C LEU A 17 -3.14 -1.50 -1.91
N TYR A 18 -4.46 -1.41 -1.84
CA TYR A 18 -5.29 -0.35 -2.41
C TYR A 18 -6.53 -0.17 -1.55
N GLY A 19 -7.16 1.00 -1.62
CA GLY A 19 -8.37 1.29 -0.86
C GLY A 19 -8.27 2.57 -0.03
N ASP A 20 -9.13 2.64 0.98
CA ASP A 20 -9.13 3.68 2.00
C ASP A 20 -8.04 3.37 3.05
N VAL A 21 -7.05 4.26 3.14
CA VAL A 21 -5.85 4.09 3.96
C VAL A 21 -5.82 5.10 5.09
N GLU A 22 -5.56 4.63 6.31
CA GLU A 22 -5.30 5.51 7.46
C GLU A 22 -3.81 5.51 7.81
N ILE A 23 -3.25 6.70 8.03
CA ILE A 23 -1.86 6.85 8.48
C ILE A 23 -1.85 6.91 10.01
N VAL A 24 -1.15 5.97 10.64
CA VAL A 24 -1.06 5.85 12.10
C VAL A 24 0.38 5.89 12.60
N THR A 25 0.53 6.24 13.87
CA THR A 25 1.84 6.25 14.56
C THR A 25 2.10 4.99 15.40
N SER A 26 1.08 4.15 15.62
CA SER A 26 1.17 2.91 16.39
C SER A 26 0.12 1.90 15.93
N PHE A 27 0.40 0.61 16.11
CA PHE A 27 -0.42 -0.51 15.66
C PHE A 27 -0.83 -0.46 14.17
N PRO A 28 0.14 -0.31 13.24
CA PRO A 28 -0.16 -0.41 11.82
C PRO A 28 -0.42 -1.85 11.39
N ASP A 29 -1.12 -2.00 10.27
CA ASP A 29 -1.22 -3.27 9.56
C ASP A 29 0.00 -3.48 8.66
N VAL A 30 0.52 -2.40 8.04
CA VAL A 30 1.68 -2.42 7.15
C VAL A 30 2.64 -1.26 7.46
N LYS A 31 3.94 -1.53 7.59
CA LYS A 31 4.97 -0.50 7.67
C LYS A 31 5.53 -0.19 6.30
N VAL A 32 5.50 1.07 5.93
CA VAL A 32 5.89 1.52 4.60
C VAL A 32 7.10 2.44 4.67
N GLN A 33 8.06 2.23 3.78
CA GLN A 33 9.16 3.16 3.55
C GLN A 33 8.97 3.86 2.21
N ILE A 34 9.02 5.19 2.21
CA ILE A 34 8.97 5.96 0.97
C ILE A 34 10.36 5.93 0.33
N VAL A 35 10.43 5.51 -0.93
CA VAL A 35 11.67 5.48 -1.72
C VAL A 35 11.48 6.18 -3.07
N THR A 36 12.60 6.60 -3.66
CA THR A 36 12.62 7.22 -5.00
C THR A 36 13.08 6.26 -6.10
N SER A 37 13.52 5.05 -5.74
CA SER A 37 14.01 4.03 -6.67
C SER A 37 13.85 2.65 -6.06
N PHE A 38 13.59 1.66 -6.92
CA PHE A 38 13.32 0.26 -6.53
C PHE A 38 12.19 0.11 -5.48
N PRO A 39 11.00 0.69 -5.73
CA PRO A 39 9.85 0.42 -4.89
C PRO A 39 9.37 -1.02 -5.05
N ASP A 40 8.64 -1.52 -4.06
CA ASP A 40 7.84 -2.75 -4.17
C ASP A 40 6.43 -2.43 -4.71
N LEU A 41 5.93 -1.20 -4.48
CA LEU A 41 4.63 -0.70 -4.93
C LEU A 41 4.70 0.77 -5.37
N ASN A 42 4.16 1.07 -6.55
CA ASN A 42 3.86 2.42 -6.98
C ASN A 42 2.50 2.84 -6.44
N VAL A 43 2.46 3.91 -5.66
CA VAL A 43 1.26 4.42 -5.01
C VAL A 43 0.83 5.72 -5.68
N GLN A 44 -0.43 5.80 -6.10
CA GLN A 44 -1.07 7.02 -6.53
C GLN A 44 -2.13 7.41 -5.50
N MET A 45 -2.05 8.66 -5.03
CA MET A 45 -3.08 9.22 -4.15
C MET A 45 -4.30 9.63 -4.99
N VAL A 46 -5.48 9.23 -4.56
CA VAL A 46 -6.75 9.55 -5.21
C VAL A 46 -7.80 10.03 -4.21
N ASP A 47 -8.72 10.89 -4.68
CA ASP A 47 -9.82 11.40 -3.85
C ASP A 47 -11.09 10.51 -3.92
N SER A 48 -11.16 9.58 -4.88
CA SER A 48 -12.29 8.67 -5.06
C SER A 48 -11.89 7.40 -5.83
N LEU A 49 -12.62 6.30 -5.61
CA LEU A 49 -12.47 5.02 -6.32
C LEU A 49 -11.06 4.41 -6.25
N PRO A 50 -10.52 4.15 -5.04
CA PRO A 50 -9.28 3.39 -4.89
C PRO A 50 -9.54 1.89 -5.10
N ASP A 51 -9.96 1.48 -6.29
CA ASP A 51 -10.43 0.11 -6.57
C ASP A 51 -9.37 -0.80 -7.23
N SER A 52 -8.16 -0.27 -7.40
CA SER A 52 -7.09 -0.90 -8.17
C SER A 52 -5.75 -0.77 -7.45
N CYS A 53 -4.86 -1.72 -7.69
CA CYS A 53 -3.55 -1.82 -7.05
C CYS A 53 -2.79 -0.49 -6.98
N GLY A 54 -2.30 -0.13 -5.79
CA GLY A 54 -1.54 1.10 -5.59
C GLY A 54 -2.38 2.38 -5.59
N LEU A 55 -3.70 2.32 -5.74
CA LEU A 55 -4.57 3.48 -5.54
C LEU A 55 -4.91 3.64 -4.07
N TRP A 56 -4.47 4.73 -3.45
CA TRP A 56 -4.70 5.01 -2.05
C TRP A 56 -5.54 6.26 -1.88
N LYS A 57 -6.56 6.16 -1.04
CA LYS A 57 -7.35 7.30 -0.59
C LYS A 57 -7.14 7.47 0.91
N ILE A 58 -6.60 8.61 1.33
CA ILE A 58 -6.32 8.82 2.75
C ILE A 58 -7.62 9.18 3.49
N VAL A 59 -7.94 8.42 4.53
CA VAL A 59 -9.10 8.64 5.40
C VAL A 59 -8.70 8.68 6.87
N THR A 60 -9.58 9.22 7.72
CA THR A 60 -9.41 9.29 9.18
C THR A 60 -10.37 8.39 9.95
N SER A 61 -11.22 7.64 9.25
CA SER A 61 -12.19 6.72 9.85
C SER A 61 -12.62 5.67 8.84
N LEU A 62 -12.86 4.43 9.32
CA LEU A 62 -13.23 3.27 8.52
C LEU A 62 -12.25 2.94 7.37
N PRO A 63 -10.91 2.90 7.62
CA PRO A 63 -9.98 2.47 6.59
C PRO A 63 -10.12 0.97 6.30
N ASP A 64 -9.71 0.57 5.11
CA ASP A 64 -9.49 -0.83 4.74
C ASP A 64 -8.23 -1.36 5.44
N PHE A 65 -7.17 -0.54 5.54
CA PHE A 65 -5.95 -0.87 6.29
C PHE A 65 -5.18 0.37 6.77
N LYS A 66 -4.29 0.15 7.74
CA LYS A 66 -3.48 1.19 8.38
C LYS A 66 -2.01 1.07 8.00
N ILE A 67 -1.41 2.19 7.66
CA ILE A 67 0.02 2.28 7.40
C ILE A 67 0.76 3.06 8.47
N GLN A 68 2.03 2.71 8.67
CA GLN A 68 2.98 3.53 9.41
C GLN A 68 4.20 3.81 8.53
N TYR A 69 4.56 5.09 8.39
CA TYR A 69 5.82 5.46 7.77
C TYR A 69 7.01 5.10 8.67
N VAL A 70 7.98 4.40 8.11
CA VAL A 70 9.23 4.04 8.81
C VAL A 70 10.44 4.23 7.90
N ASP A 71 11.57 4.62 8.49
CA ASP A 71 12.84 4.75 7.75
C ASP A 71 13.67 3.46 7.75
N ARG A 72 13.38 2.53 8.67
CA ARG A 72 14.10 1.27 8.85
C ARG A 72 13.16 0.14 9.18
N PHE A 73 13.50 -1.06 8.69
CA PHE A 73 12.70 -2.28 8.82
C PHE A 73 11.25 -2.11 8.32
N PRO A 74 11.04 -1.58 7.10
CA PRO A 74 9.71 -1.58 6.50
C PRO A 74 9.27 -3.01 6.14
N ASP A 75 7.97 -3.18 6.04
CA ASP A 75 7.35 -4.36 5.45
C ASP A 75 7.40 -4.27 3.92
N ILE A 76 7.10 -3.09 3.36
CA ILE A 76 7.18 -2.80 1.92
C ILE A 76 7.75 -1.39 1.65
N LYS A 77 8.35 -1.20 0.48
CA LYS A 77 8.76 0.11 -0.03
C LYS A 77 7.75 0.63 -1.04
N ILE A 78 7.36 1.88 -0.87
CA ILE A 78 6.44 2.55 -1.78
C ILE A 78 7.13 3.72 -2.49
N GLN A 79 6.70 3.99 -3.71
CA GLN A 79 7.03 5.23 -4.42
C GLN A 79 5.73 5.94 -4.80
N PHE A 80 5.63 7.23 -4.49
CA PHE A 80 4.50 8.02 -4.96
C PHE A 80 4.66 8.37 -6.44
N VAL A 81 3.60 8.14 -7.21
CA VAL A 81 3.53 8.39 -8.65
C VAL A 81 2.24 9.12 -9.01
N ASP A 82 2.29 9.94 -10.06
CA ASP A 82 1.11 10.62 -10.61
C ASP A 82 0.33 9.74 -11.62
N SER A 83 0.95 8.67 -12.11
CA SER A 83 0.39 7.76 -13.10
C SER A 83 1.05 6.38 -13.04
N PHE A 84 0.36 5.35 -13.54
CA PHE A 84 0.78 3.94 -13.51
C PHE A 84 1.00 3.39 -12.10
N PRO A 85 -0.04 3.45 -11.24
CA PRO A 85 0.02 2.83 -9.92
C PRO A 85 0.05 1.30 -10.04
N GLY A 86 0.53 0.67 -8.98
CA GLY A 86 0.56 -0.78 -8.83
C GLY A 86 1.96 -1.35 -8.74
N LEU A 87 2.10 -2.64 -9.04
CA LEU A 87 3.39 -3.32 -8.96
C LEU A 87 4.31 -2.85 -10.12
N PRO A 88 5.60 -2.55 -9.86
CA PRO A 88 6.59 -2.20 -10.88
C PRO A 88 6.84 -3.29 -11.93
#